data_AF-A0A7W7LC39-F1
#
_entry.id   AF-A0A7W7LC39-F1
#
_cell.length_a   1.000
_cell.length_b   1.000
_cell.length_c   1.000
_cell.angle_alpha   90.00
_cell.angle_beta   90.00
_cell.angle_gamma   90.00
#
_symmetry.space_group_name_H-M   'P 1'
#
loop_
_entity.id
_entity.type
_entity.pdbx_description
1 polymer ?
#
loop_
_entity_poly.entity_id
_entity_poly.type
_entity_poly.pdbx_seq_one_letter_code
_entity_poly.pdbx_strand_id
1 'polypeptide(L)'
;MPKAVRYDEFGGVDVLRVDEVERPVPGDGQVLVRVKAAGINPSEAVIRTGALATCSRRRSRPGRAATSPGSSRRSAPGSPDSRPATR
;
A
#
# COMPACT_ATOMS: atom_id res chain seq x y z
N MET A 1 6.64 -1.56 17.23
CA MET A 1 5.83 -1.08 16.09
C MET A 1 6.51 -1.48 14.78
N PRO A 2 5.81 -1.89 13.71
CA PRO A 2 6.43 -2.11 12.40
C PRO A 2 6.96 -0.80 11.80
N LYS A 3 8.00 -0.90 10.96
CA LYS A 3 8.50 0.22 10.15
C LYS A 3 7.91 0.17 8.74
N ALA A 4 7.59 1.33 8.19
CA ALA A 4 7.06 1.46 6.83
C ALA A 4 7.68 2.68 6.13
N VAL A 5 7.85 2.59 4.80
CA VAL A 5 8.19 3.75 3.97
C VAL A 5 6.90 4.50 3.61
N ARG A 6 6.83 5.79 3.91
CA ARG A 6 5.66 6.66 3.70
C ARG A 6 6.04 7.97 3.02
N TYR A 7 5.05 8.63 2.45
CA TYR A 7 5.10 10.01 1.98
C TYR A 7 3.68 10.56 2.04
N ASP A 8 3.53 11.83 2.41
CA ASP A 8 2.21 12.48 2.54
C ASP A 8 2.00 13.59 1.48
N GLU A 9 3.03 13.86 0.67
CA GLU A 9 3.02 14.79 -0.45
C GLU A 9 3.67 14.19 -1.69
N PHE A 10 3.30 14.69 -2.87
CA PHE A 10 3.90 14.25 -4.13
C PHE A 10 5.29 14.88 -4.30
N GLY A 11 6.23 14.15 -4.91
CA GLY A 11 7.56 14.71 -5.18
C GLY A 11 8.57 13.73 -5.76
N GLY A 12 9.85 14.08 -5.63
CA GLY A 12 11.04 13.24 -5.90
C GLY A 12 11.39 12.34 -4.71
N VAL A 13 12.39 11.47 -4.81
CA VAL A 13 12.67 10.42 -3.80
C VAL A 13 12.81 10.97 -2.37
N ASP A 14 13.14 12.25 -2.26
CA ASP A 14 13.30 13.02 -1.03
C ASP A 14 12.03 13.09 -0.16
N VAL A 15 10.84 12.86 -0.73
CA VAL A 15 9.59 12.83 0.06
C VAL A 15 9.37 11.51 0.82
N LEU A 16 10.21 10.49 0.55
CA LEU A 16 10.11 9.19 1.21
C LEU A 16 10.76 9.23 2.60
N ARG A 17 9.99 8.83 3.61
CA ARG A 17 10.45 8.70 4.99
C ARG A 17 10.16 7.31 5.55
N VAL A 18 11.02 6.84 6.45
CA VAL A 18 10.79 5.61 7.21
C VAL A 18 10.15 5.98 8.54
N ASP A 19 8.93 5.52 8.77
CA ASP A 19 8.17 5.77 9.99
C ASP A 19 7.90 4.47 10.75
N GLU A 20 7.76 4.59 12.07
CA GLU A 20 7.09 3.58 12.86
C GLU A 20 5.58 3.76 12.75
N VAL A 21 4.87 2.65 12.51
CA VAL A 21 3.41 2.66 12.37
C VAL A 21 2.80 1.66 13.33
N GLU A 22 1.56 1.92 13.72
CA GLU A 22 0.80 0.96 14.50
C GLU A 22 0.61 -0.34 13.73
N ARG A 23 0.60 -1.46 14.47
CA ARG A 23 0.34 -2.76 13.87
C ARG A 23 -1.14 -2.82 13.47
N PRO A 24 -1.46 -3.03 12.18
CA PRO A 24 -2.86 -3.10 11.75
C PRO A 24 -3.52 -4.37 12.31
N VAL A 25 -4.80 -4.24 12.68
CA VAL A 25 -5.66 -5.36 13.08
C VAL A 25 -6.48 -5.78 11.86
N PRO A 26 -6.34 -7.02 11.36
CA PRO A 26 -7.11 -7.49 10.21
C PRO A 26 -8.59 -7.65 10.59
N GLY A 27 -9.49 -7.22 9.70
CA GLY A 27 -10.92 -7.51 9.79
C GLY A 27 -11.31 -8.82 9.11
N ASP A 28 -12.61 -9.07 8.99
CA ASP A 28 -13.14 -10.31 8.39
C ASP A 28 -12.64 -10.51 6.95
N GLY A 29 -12.14 -11.72 6.67
CA GLY A 29 -11.58 -12.08 5.36
C GLY A 29 -10.22 -11.45 5.05
N GLN A 30 -9.59 -10.74 5.99
CA GLN A 30 -8.25 -10.18 5.83
C GLN A 30 -7.21 -11.02 6.59
N VAL A 31 -5.97 -10.99 6.11
CA VAL A 31 -4.84 -11.61 6.77
C VAL A 31 -3.73 -10.59 7.00
N LEU A 32 -3.09 -10.69 8.16
CA LEU A 32 -1.90 -9.89 8.47
C LEU A 32 -0.65 -10.69 8.12
N VAL A 33 0.17 -10.15 7.21
CA VAL A 33 1.41 -10.80 6.75
C VAL A 33 2.64 -10.08 7.27
N ARG A 34 3.69 -10.84 7.62
CA ARG A 34 5.01 -10.29 7.92
C ARG A 34 5.83 -10.23 6.63
N VAL A 35 6.10 -9.01 6.17
CA VAL A 35 6.91 -8.78 4.96
C VAL A 35 8.38 -9.08 5.26
N LYS A 36 9.00 -10.00 4.50
CA LYS A 36 10.46 -10.22 4.52
C LYS A 36 11.18 -9.36 3.47
N ALA A 37 10.55 -9.16 2.31
CA ALA A 37 11.02 -8.32 1.22
C ALA A 37 9.84 -7.78 0.42
N ALA A 38 10.01 -6.63 -0.24
CA ALA A 38 9.06 -6.06 -1.17
C ALA A 38 9.81 -5.66 -2.45
N GLY A 39 9.25 -5.99 -3.61
CA GLY A 39 9.76 -5.54 -4.90
C GLY A 39 9.32 -4.11 -5.21
N ILE A 40 10.20 -3.34 -5.82
CA ILE A 40 9.91 -1.99 -6.31
C ILE A 40 9.46 -2.08 -7.77
N ASN A 41 8.36 -1.41 -8.09
CA ASN A 41 7.82 -1.34 -9.46
C ASN A 41 8.05 0.05 -10.04
N PRO A 42 8.39 0.21 -11.34
CA PRO A 42 8.62 1.53 -11.94
C PRO A 42 7.43 2.49 -11.81
N SER A 43 6.20 1.94 -11.81
CA SER A 43 4.97 2.73 -11.62
C SER A 43 4.89 3.42 -10.26
N GLU A 44 5.57 2.93 -9.23
CA GLU A 44 5.58 3.54 -7.90
C GLU A 44 6.25 4.91 -7.93
N ALA A 45 7.30 5.09 -8.73
CA ALA A 45 7.91 6.40 -8.95
C ALA A 45 6.96 7.36 -9.65
N VAL A 46 6.21 6.88 -10.66
CA VAL A 46 5.22 7.67 -11.41
C VAL A 46 4.02 8.07 -10.54
N ILE A 47 3.56 7.17 -9.67
CA ILE A 47 2.46 7.46 -8.73
C ILE A 47 2.90 8.52 -7.72
N ARG A 48 4.12 8.38 -7.17
CA ARG A 48 4.67 9.26 -6.13
C ARG A 48 4.90 10.70 -6.62
N THR A 49 5.11 10.92 -7.90
CA THR A 49 5.18 12.29 -8.48
C THR A 49 3.80 12.92 -8.69
N GLY A 50 2.72 12.20 -8.43
CA GLY A 50 1.35 12.68 -8.62
C GLY A 50 0.84 12.56 -10.06
N ALA A 51 1.61 11.97 -10.98
CA ALA A 51 1.27 11.90 -12.40
C ALA A 51 -0.03 11.10 -12.69
N LEU A 52 -0.48 10.25 -11.76
CA LEU A 52 -1.73 9.48 -11.86
C LEU A 52 -2.86 9.97 -10.94
N ALA A 53 -2.70 11.12 -10.27
CA ALA A 53 -3.68 11.64 -9.32
C ALA A 53 -5.06 11.92 -9.95
N THR A 54 -5.12 12.24 -11.24
CA THR A 54 -6.37 12.47 -11.98
C THR A 54 -7.03 11.19 -12.46
N CYS A 55 -6.25 10.15 -12.79
CA CYS A 55 -6.75 8.84 -13.18
C CYS A 55 -7.50 8.15 -12.01
N SER A 56 -7.04 8.39 -10.77
CA SER A 56 -7.68 7.87 -9.56
C SER A 56 -9.03 8.53 -9.22
N ARG A 57 -9.40 9.65 -9.87
CA ARG A 57 -10.68 10.36 -9.63
C ARG A 57 -11.89 9.69 -10.28
N ARG A 58 -11.72 8.68 -11.14
CA ARG A 58 -12.87 8.05 -11.79
C ARG A 58 -13.57 7.07 -10.83
N ARG A 59 -14.55 7.64 -10.10
CA ARG A 59 -15.61 7.03 -9.29
C ARG A 59 -15.33 6.87 -7.78
N SER A 60 -14.91 7.95 -7.11
CA SER A 60 -15.15 8.09 -5.66
C SER A 60 -16.48 8.82 -5.46
N ARG A 61 -17.47 8.18 -4.82
CA ARG A 61 -18.73 8.84 -4.42
C ARG A 61 -18.44 9.97 -3.41
N PRO A 62 -19.12 11.13 -3.47
CA PRO A 62 -18.94 12.19 -2.50
C PRO A 62 -19.39 11.69 -1.12
N GLY A 63 -18.54 11.84 -0.10
CA GLY A 63 -18.81 11.43 1.29
C GLY A 63 -17.84 10.40 1.88
N ARG A 64 -16.92 9.83 1.08
CA ARG A 64 -15.82 9.01 1.61
C ARG A 64 -14.52 9.78 1.40
N ALA A 65 -13.93 10.27 2.50
CA ALA A 65 -12.64 10.96 2.48
C ALA A 65 -11.68 10.21 1.55
N ALA A 66 -11.18 10.90 0.54
CA ALA A 66 -10.11 10.41 -0.28
C ALA A 66 -8.87 10.36 0.61
N THR A 67 -8.65 9.21 1.25
CA THR A 67 -7.30 8.86 1.65
C THR A 67 -6.52 8.81 0.34
N SER A 68 -5.66 9.79 0.08
CA SER A 68 -4.49 9.55 -0.76
C SER A 68 -3.67 8.53 0.02
N PRO A 69 -3.72 7.22 -0.31
CA PRO A 69 -3.08 6.26 0.56
C PRO A 69 -1.63 6.19 0.10
N GLY A 70 -0.71 6.51 1.02
CA GLY A 70 0.55 5.78 1.07
C GLY A 70 0.24 4.30 0.84
N SER A 71 0.94 3.70 -0.11
CA SER A 71 0.59 2.42 -0.72
C SER A 71 0.51 1.28 0.31
N SER A 72 -0.63 1.11 0.97
CA SER A 72 -0.98 -0.16 1.60
C SER A 72 -1.48 -1.06 0.46
N ARG A 73 -0.61 -1.93 -0.06
CA ARG A 73 -1.03 -3.00 -0.95
C ARG A 73 -2.16 -3.78 -0.27
N ARG A 74 -3.33 -3.76 -0.91
CA ARG A 74 -4.44 -4.66 -0.63
C ARG A 74 -3.98 -6.05 -1.06
N SER A 75 -3.71 -6.95 -0.11
CA SER A 75 -3.56 -8.37 -0.43
C SER A 75 -4.89 -8.86 -0.99
N ALA A 76 -4.86 -9.45 -2.19
CA ALA A 76 -6.02 -10.12 -2.77
C ALA A 76 -6.47 -11.28 -1.84
N PRO A 77 -7.77 -11.62 -1.78
CA PRO A 77 -8.19 -12.87 -1.16
C PRO A 77 -7.48 -14.02 -1.87
N GLY A 78 -6.81 -14.87 -1.08
CA GLY A 78 -6.08 -16.02 -1.60
C GLY A 78 -7.01 -16.95 -2.37
N SER A 79 -6.58 -17.36 -3.57
CA SER A 79 -7.15 -18.52 -4.25
C SER A 79 -7.01 -19.75 -3.34
N PRO A 80 -8.03 -20.61 -3.22
CA PRO A 80 -7.95 -21.81 -2.40
C PRO A 80 -7.21 -22.90 -3.18
N ASP A 81 -5.91 -22.73 -3.38
CA ASP A 81 -5.02 -23.86 -3.62
C ASP A 81 -3.59 -23.43 -3.35
N SER A 82 -3.10 -23.73 -2.14
CA SER A 82 -1.68 -23.64 -1.83
C SER A 82 -1.34 -24.78 -0.89
N ARG A 83 -0.88 -25.89 -1.47
CA ARG A 83 -0.18 -26.92 -0.71
C ARG A 83 1.00 -26.28 0.04
N PRO A 84 1.33 -26.74 1.25
CA PRO A 84 2.41 -26.16 2.04
C PRO A 84 3.75 -26.39 1.34
N ALA A 85 4.41 -25.31 0.90
CA ALA A 85 5.80 -25.36 0.45
C ALA A 85 6.71 -25.29 1.68
N THR A 86 7.47 -26.35 1.87
CA THR A 86 8.45 -26.55 2.93
C THR A 86 9.66 -25.62 2.78
N ARG A 87 10.07 -25.07 3.93
CA ARG A 87 11.35 -24.44 4.32
C ARG A 87 11.71 -23.05 3.77
#